data_AF-A0AAN8LK90-F1
#
_entry.id   AF-A0AAN8LK90-F1
#
_cell.length_a   1.000
_cell.length_b   1.000
_cell.length_c   1.000
_cell.angle_alpha   90.00
_cell.angle_beta   90.00
_cell.angle_gamma   90.00
#
_symmetry.space_group_name_H-M   'P 1'
#
loop_
_entity.id
_entity.type
_entity.pdbx_description
1 polymer ?
#
loop_
_entity_poly.entity_id
_entity_poly.type
_entity_poly.pdbx_seq_one_letter_code
_entity_poly.pdbx_strand_id
1 'polypeptide(L)'
;MIIRRGENIYPAEIEQFLHTHPKVQEAQVIGVRDERMGEQVCACIRLKEGQDCSREEIRDFCKGQISHFKIPHYVCVCDSYPLTASGRSRRSN
;
A
#
# COMPACT_ATOMS: atom_id res chain seq x y z
N MET A 1 -7.72 -2.17 -9.27
CA MET A 1 -7.09 -3.41 -9.78
C MET A 1 -5.79 -3.01 -10.44
N ILE A 2 -4.72 -3.78 -10.22
CA ILE A 2 -3.38 -3.55 -10.78
C ILE A 2 -3.10 -4.70 -11.76
N ILE A 3 -2.58 -4.38 -12.94
CA ILE A 3 -2.25 -5.35 -13.99
C ILE A 3 -0.73 -5.43 -14.13
N ARG A 4 -0.14 -6.51 -13.62
CA ARG A 4 1.31 -6.73 -13.65
C ARG A 4 1.64 -7.95 -14.50
N ARG A 5 2.26 -7.75 -15.67
CA ARG A 5 2.57 -8.83 -16.63
C ARG A 5 1.39 -9.75 -16.97
N GLY A 6 0.18 -9.19 -17.08
CA GLY A 6 -1.03 -9.95 -17.37
C GLY A 6 -1.70 -10.59 -16.15
N GLU A 7 -1.11 -10.47 -14.97
CA GLU A 7 -1.72 -10.92 -13.70
C GLU A 7 -2.58 -9.82 -13.09
N ASN A 8 -3.78 -10.19 -12.65
CA ASN A 8 -4.68 -9.30 -11.92
C ASN A 8 -4.33 -9.32 -10.42
N ILE A 9 -3.93 -8.17 -9.91
CA ILE A 9 -3.62 -7.98 -8.50
C ILE A 9 -4.69 -7.06 -7.90
N TYR A 10 -5.32 -7.51 -6.81
CA TYR A 10 -6.34 -6.77 -6.09
C TYR A 10 -5.71 -6.04 -4.89
N PRO A 11 -5.62 -4.70 -4.90
CA PRO A 11 -5.00 -3.93 -3.82
C PRO A 11 -5.57 -4.22 -2.44
N ALA A 12 -6.91 -4.34 -2.34
CA ALA A 12 -7.62 -4.57 -1.09
C ALA A 12 -7.13 -5.82 -0.34
N GLU A 13 -6.74 -6.89 -1.06
CA GLU A 13 -6.20 -8.10 -0.41
C GLU A 13 -4.84 -7.84 0.24
N ILE A 14 -4.00 -7.03 -0.41
CA ILE A 14 -2.67 -6.67 0.08
C ILE A 14 -2.81 -5.67 1.24
N GLU A 15 -3.73 -4.70 1.13
CA GLU A 15 -4.06 -3.76 2.20
C GLU A 15 -4.53 -4.50 3.45
N GLN A 16 -5.52 -5.38 3.31
CA GLN A 16 -6.04 -6.18 4.41
C GLN A 16 -4.94 -7.02 5.07
N PHE A 17 -4.04 -7.61 4.28
CA PHE A 17 -2.90 -8.34 4.81
C PHE A 17 -1.93 -7.42 5.55
N LEU A 18 -1.55 -6.27 4.98
CA LEU A 18 -0.62 -5.31 5.58
C LEU A 18 -1.19 -4.69 6.87
N HIS A 19 -2.50 -4.55 7.00
CA HIS A 19 -3.16 -4.11 8.23
C HIS A 19 -2.99 -5.11 9.39
N THR A 20 -2.60 -6.36 9.11
CA THR A 20 -2.26 -7.34 10.17
C THR A 20 -0.86 -7.15 10.74
N HIS A 21 0.00 -6.34 10.10
CA HIS A 21 1.33 -6.05 10.60
C HIS A 21 1.26 -5.23 11.90
N PRO A 22 1.96 -5.62 12.99
CA PRO A 22 1.79 -5.01 14.30
C PRO A 22 2.13 -3.51 14.34
N LYS A 23 3.05 -3.05 13.48
CA LYS A 23 3.47 -1.65 13.38
C LYS A 23 2.63 -0.79 12.43
N VAL A 24 1.79 -1.40 11.58
CA VAL A 24 1.02 -0.67 10.57
C VAL A 24 -0.27 -0.14 11.20
N GLN A 25 -0.51 1.16 11.05
CA GLN A 25 -1.77 1.81 11.41
C GLN A 25 -2.74 1.79 10.22
N GLU A 26 -2.23 2.03 9.02
CA GLU A 26 -3.02 2.08 7.78
C GLU A 26 -2.13 1.79 6.57
N ALA A 27 -2.60 0.92 5.68
CA ALA A 27 -1.97 0.64 4.39
C ALA A 27 -2.92 0.98 3.24
N GLN A 28 -2.37 1.58 2.19
CA GLN A 28 -3.03 1.86 0.92
C GLN A 28 -2.15 1.30 -0.20
N VAL A 29 -2.74 0.58 -1.15
CA VAL A 29 -1.97 -0.07 -2.23
C VAL A 29 -2.44 0.45 -3.58
N ILE A 30 -1.47 0.87 -4.39
CA ILE A 30 -1.72 1.40 -5.73
C ILE A 30 -0.80 0.74 -6.77
N GLY A 31 -1.27 0.74 -8.01
CA GLY A 31 -0.44 0.42 -9.16
C GLY A 31 0.37 1.64 -9.57
N VAL A 32 1.67 1.46 -9.78
CA VAL A 32 2.52 2.48 -10.39
C VAL A 32 3.03 1.96 -11.73
N ARG A 33 3.06 2.85 -12.74
CA ARG A 33 3.53 2.49 -14.08
C ARG A 33 4.98 2.01 -14.02
N ASP A 34 5.26 0.93 -14.74
CA ASP A 34 6.58 0.33 -14.87
C ASP A 34 6.80 -0.11 -16.31
N GLU A 35 7.90 0.33 -16.92
CA GLU A 35 8.19 0.10 -18.34
C GLU A 35 8.35 -1.38 -18.69
N ARG A 36 8.75 -2.23 -17.74
CA ARG A 36 9.06 -3.66 -17.95
C ARG A 36 7.93 -4.58 -17.53
N MET A 37 7.06 -4.12 -16.64
CA MET A 37 6.05 -4.94 -15.97
C MET A 37 4.62 -4.48 -16.24
N GLY A 38 4.45 -3.33 -16.90
CA GLY A 38 3.18 -2.64 -17.06
C GLY A 38 2.87 -1.81 -15.81
N GLU A 39 2.57 -2.51 -14.71
CA GLU A 39 2.42 -1.91 -13.39
C GLU A 39 3.20 -2.68 -12.32
N GLN A 40 3.56 -1.96 -11.25
CA GLN A 40 4.13 -2.51 -10.02
C GLN A 40 3.24 -2.18 -8.84
N VAL A 41 3.29 -3.03 -7.82
CA VAL A 41 2.62 -2.79 -6.55
C VAL A 41 3.43 -1.78 -5.74
N CYS A 42 2.79 -0.68 -5.35
CA CYS A 42 3.31 0.29 -4.40
C CYS A 42 2.41 0.29 -3.16
N ALA A 43 3.01 0.06 -2.00
CA ALA A 43 2.34 0.16 -0.71
C ALA A 43 2.73 1.47 -0.04
N CYS A 44 1.74 2.33 0.21
CA CYS A 44 1.88 3.44 1.13
C CYS A 44 1.48 2.97 2.51
N ILE A 45 2.29 3.27 3.52
CA ILE A 45 2.16 2.76 4.87
C ILE A 45 2.22 3.93 5.84
N ARG A 46 1.22 4.01 6.70
CA ARG A 46 1.25 4.85 7.89
C ARG A 46 1.47 3.95 9.09
N LEU A 47 2.50 4.26 9.86
CA LEU A 47 2.86 3.49 11.05
C LEU A 47 2.06 3.97 12.25
N LYS A 48 1.97 3.11 13.26
CA LYS A 48 1.48 3.49 14.58
C LYS A 48 2.44 4.48 15.22
N GLU A 49 1.93 5.31 16.13
CA GLU A 49 2.73 6.33 16.81
C GLU A 49 3.94 5.72 17.52
N GLY A 50 5.11 6.34 17.34
CA GLY A 50 6.37 5.88 17.92
C GLY A 50 6.96 4.59 17.32
N GLN A 51 6.40 4.07 16.22
CA GLN A 51 6.95 2.92 15.51
C GLN A 51 7.81 3.34 14.32
N ASP A 52 8.82 2.52 14.02
CA ASP A 52 9.63 2.60 12.81
C ASP A 52 9.60 1.23 12.10
N CYS A 53 9.60 1.26 10.77
CA CYS A 53 9.54 0.09 9.92
C CYS A 53 10.26 0.38 8.61
N SER A 54 11.23 -0.47 8.25
CA SER A 54 11.92 -0.35 6.97
C SER A 54 11.09 -0.93 5.82
N ARG A 55 11.46 -0.56 4.59
CA ARG A 55 10.86 -1.12 3.38
C ARG A 55 11.09 -2.64 3.30
N GLU A 56 12.28 -3.07 3.72
CA GLU A 56 12.68 -4.47 3.77
C GLU A 56 11.82 -5.25 4.77
N GLU A 57 11.55 -4.69 5.94
CA GLU A 57 10.71 -5.32 6.97
C GLU A 57 9.29 -5.61 6.43
N ILE A 58 8.65 -4.63 5.77
CA ILE A 58 7.34 -4.83 5.14
C ILE A 58 7.39 -5.90 4.05
N ARG A 59 8.43 -5.89 3.21
CA ARG A 59 8.58 -6.88 2.13
C ARG A 59 8.81 -8.28 2.69
N ASP A 60 9.62 -8.41 3.73
CA ASP A 60 9.91 -9.66 4.40
C ASP A 60 8.68 -10.23 5.10
N PHE A 61 7.85 -9.37 5.71
CA PHE A 61 6.56 -9.78 6.27
C PHE A 61 5.63 -10.40 5.22
N CYS A 62 5.65 -9.89 3.98
CA CYS A 62 4.86 -10.45 2.89
C CYS A 62 5.42 -11.77 2.33
N LYS A 63 6.72 -12.04 2.47
CA LYS A 63 7.35 -13.25 1.90
C LYS A 63 6.80 -14.50 2.57
N GLY A 64 6.42 -15.48 1.75
CA GLY A 64 5.87 -16.76 2.24
C GLY A 64 4.42 -16.69 2.73
N GLN A 65 3.85 -15.49 2.90
CA GLN A 65 2.47 -15.28 3.33
C GLN A 65 1.53 -14.97 2.16
N ILE A 66 2.02 -14.21 1.18
CA ILE A 66 1.27 -13.90 -0.06
C ILE A 66 2.10 -14.28 -1.30
N SER A 67 1.41 -14.48 -2.44
CA SER A 67 2.07 -14.80 -3.70
C SER A 67 3.09 -13.71 -4.09
N HIS A 68 4.24 -14.12 -4.65
CA HIS A 68 5.34 -13.22 -4.98
C HIS A 68 4.92 -11.98 -5.81
N PHE A 69 3.96 -12.13 -6.71
CA PHE A 69 3.48 -11.05 -7.56
C PHE A 69 2.76 -9.94 -6.79
N LYS A 70 2.18 -10.26 -5.62
CA LYS A 70 1.45 -9.35 -4.73
C LYS A 70 2.36 -8.62 -3.75
N ILE A 71 3.62 -9.05 -3.59
CA ILE A 71 4.57 -8.40 -2.69
C ILE A 71 4.87 -6.98 -3.21
N PRO A 72 4.68 -5.93 -2.40
CA PRO A 72 4.98 -4.57 -2.82
C PRO A 72 6.43 -4.43 -3.29
N HIS A 73 6.62 -3.87 -4.48
CA HIS A 73 7.93 -3.52 -4.99
C HIS A 73 8.41 -2.20 -4.37
N TYR A 74 7.49 -1.24 -4.30
CA TYR A 74 7.71 0.04 -3.64
C TYR A 74 6.98 0.05 -2.29
N VAL A 75 7.65 0.57 -1.26
CA VAL A 75 7.08 0.80 0.06
C VAL A 75 7.42 2.24 0.47
N CYS A 76 6.38 3.04 0.70
CA CYS A 76 6.51 4.43 1.10
C CYS A 76 5.90 4.60 2.49
N VAL A 77 6.69 5.03 3.46
CA VAL A 77 6.17 5.41 4.78
C VAL A 77 5.72 6.86 4.72
N CYS A 78 4.48 7.12 5.13
CA CYS A 78 3.84 8.44 5.07
C CYS A 78 3.24 8.80 6.43
N ASP A 79 3.36 10.06 6.84
CA ASP A 79 2.79 10.55 8.10
C ASP A 79 1.26 10.73 8.02
N SER A 80 0.76 11.09 6.84
CA SER A 80 -0.66 11.27 6.58
C SER A 80 -1.01 11.05 5.11
N TYR A 81 -2.20 10.52 4.86
CA TYR A 81 -2.80 10.54 3.54
C TYR A 81 -3.54 11.87 3.34
N PRO A 82 -3.58 12.43 2.12
CA PRO A 82 -4.50 13.51 1.84
C PRO A 82 -5.91 12.99 2.14
N LEU A 83 -6.57 13.58 3.15
CA LEU A 83 -7.98 13.31 3.43
C LEU A 83 -8.73 13.64 2.13
N THR A 84 -9.14 12.62 1.38
CA THR A 84 -10.10 12.81 0.31
C THR A 84 -11.35 13.36 0.97
N ALA A 85 -11.66 14.62 0.67
CA ALA A 85 -12.76 15.37 1.27
C ALA A 85 -14.11 14.69 0.93
N SER A 86 -14.48 13.65 1.67
CA SER A 86 -15.87 13.38 2.00
C SER A 86 -16.24 14.16 3.26
N GLY A 87 -15.90 15.44 3.24
CA GLY A 87 -16.44 16.46 4.12
C GLY A 87 -17.12 17.44 3.19
N ARG A 88 -18.43 17.27 3.01
CA ARG A 88 -19.31 18.15 2.24
C ARG A 88 -18.86 19.60 2.40
N SER A 89 -18.13 20.14 1.42
CA SER A 89 -17.66 21.51 1.45
C SER A 89 -18.84 22.42 1.13
N ARG A 90 -19.67 22.68 2.15
CA ARG A 90 -20.60 23.81 2.15
C ARG A 90 -19.85 25.00 2.75
N ARG A 91 -19.24 25.81 1.88
CA ARG A 91 -18.94 27.20 2.21
C ARG A 91 -19.97 28.07 1.50
N SER A 92 -20.85 28.65 2.30
CA SER A 92 -21.64 29.82 1.95
C SER A 92 -20.72 31.02 2.00
N ASN A 93 -20.60 31.76 0.91
CA ASN A 93 -20.76 33.22 0.88
C ASN A 93 -20.96 33.68 -0.55
#